data_AF-A0A2V9TUJ6-F1
#
_entry.id   AF-A0A2V9TUJ6-F1
#
_cell.length_a   1.000
_cell.length_b   1.000
_cell.length_c   1.000
_cell.angle_alpha   90.00
_cell.angle_beta   90.00
_cell.angle_gamma   90.00
#
_symmetry.space_group_name_H-M   'P 1'
#
loop_
_entity.id
_entity.type
_entity.pdbx_description
1 polymer ?
#
loop_
_entity_poly.entity_id
_entity_poly.type
_entity_poly.pdbx_seq_one_letter_code
_entity_poly.pdbx_strand_id
1 'polypeptide(L)' 'MDACPVDCIHPKKDEPAYAEEEMLYIDPVECIDCGACVPVCPVSAIFALDDLPEKWKSFTERNAKYYGR' A
#
# COMPACT_ATOMS: atom_id res chain seq x y z
N MET A 1 -3.45 1.62 9.09
CA MET A 1 -3.35 3.04 8.67
C MET A 1 -4.77 3.49 8.46
N ASP A 2 -5.31 4.33 9.33
CA ASP A 2 -6.78 4.43 9.49
C ASP A 2 -7.49 5.27 8.41
N ALA A 3 -6.75 5.73 7.40
CA ALA A 3 -7.26 6.56 6.32
C ALA A 3 -7.89 5.76 5.16
N CYS A 4 -7.62 4.46 5.04
CA CYS A 4 -8.14 3.64 3.93
C CYS A 4 -9.59 3.21 4.22
N PRO A 5 -10.60 3.61 3.42
CA PRO A 5 -12.00 3.33 3.70
C PRO A 5 -12.39 1.85 3.48
N VAL A 6 -11.62 1.13 2.67
CA VAL A 6 -11.81 -0.29 2.35
C VAL A 6 -10.79 -1.18 3.07
N ASP A 7 -10.00 -0.57 3.95
CA ASP A 7 -9.01 -1.26 4.77
C ASP A 7 -8.00 -2.13 3.99
N CYS A 8 -7.55 -1.64 2.84
CA CYS A 8 -6.77 -2.46 1.91
C CYS A 8 -5.23 -2.30 2.04
N ILE A 9 -4.73 -1.91 3.22
CA ILE A 9 -3.29 -1.62 3.46
C ILE A 9 -2.77 -2.44 4.66
N HIS A 10 -2.00 -3.49 4.37
CA HIS A 10 -1.54 -4.48 5.33
C HIS A 10 -0.08 -4.92 5.07
N PRO A 11 0.64 -5.42 6.08
CA PRO A 11 0.19 -5.65 7.44
C PRO A 11 0.15 -4.35 8.28
N LYS A 12 -0.79 -4.26 9.22
CA LYS A 12 -0.87 -3.17 10.20
C LYS A 12 -0.09 -3.53 11.47
N LYS A 13 0.29 -2.51 12.25
CA LYS A 13 1.11 -2.67 13.47
C LYS A 13 0.54 -3.64 14.51
N ASP A 14 -0.77 -3.84 14.50
CA ASP A 14 -1.51 -4.75 15.37
C ASP A 14 -1.65 -6.17 14.81
N GLU A 15 -1.13 -6.43 13.62
CA GLU A 15 -1.17 -7.74 12.96
C GLU A 15 0.16 -8.49 13.10
N PRO A 16 0.15 -9.82 13.30
CA PRO A 16 1.37 -10.61 13.47
C PRO A 16 2.38 -10.45 12.33
N ALA A 17 1.90 -10.38 11.09
CA ALA A 17 2.73 -10.26 9.90
C ALA A 17 3.51 -8.93 9.84
N TYR A 18 3.17 -7.92 10.63
CA TYR A 18 3.88 -6.64 10.62
C TYR A 18 5.34 -6.75 11.04
N ALA A 19 5.66 -7.69 11.94
CA ALA A 19 7.03 -7.93 12.35
C ALA A 19 7.85 -8.74 11.32
N GLU A 20 7.17 -9.38 10.38
CA GLU A 20 7.77 -10.30 9.39
C GLU A 20 8.00 -9.61 8.04
N GLU A 21 7.22 -8.57 7.75
CA GLU A 21 7.28 -7.84 6.48
C GLU A 21 8.16 -6.59 6.55
N GLU A 22 8.82 -6.28 5.43
CA GLU A 22 9.70 -5.10 5.30
C GLU A 22 8.92 -3.80 5.08
N MET A 23 7.67 -3.91 4.61
CA MET A 23 6.83 -2.77 4.20
C MET A 23 5.35 -3.11 4.34
N LEU A 24 4.51 -2.08 4.22
CA LEU A 24 3.07 -2.24 4.07
C LEU A 24 2.73 -2.31 2.58
N TYR A 25 1.73 -3.10 2.26
CA TYR A 25 1.29 -3.40 0.91
C TYR A 25 -0.16 -2.96 0.70
N ILE A 26 -0.42 -2.33 -0.44
CA ILE A 26 -1.75 -1.90 -0.88
C ILE A 26 -2.31 -2.97 -1.80
N ASP A 27 -3.51 -3.46 -1.49
CA ASP A 27 -4.23 -4.39 -2.34
C ASP A 27 -4.71 -3.67 -3.62
N PRO A 28 -4.22 -4.03 -4.83
CA PRO A 28 -4.59 -3.33 -6.05
C PRO A 28 -6.01 -3.66 -6.56
N VAL A 29 -6.67 -4.70 -6.04
CA VAL A 29 -8.02 -5.10 -6.44
C VAL A 29 -9.08 -4.54 -5.49
N GLU A 30 -8.78 -4.46 -4.20
CA GLU A 30 -9.67 -3.84 -3.22
C GLU A 30 -9.52 -2.32 -3.17
N CYS A 31 -8.36 -1.77 -3.56
CA CYS A 31 -8.16 -0.32 -3.65
C CYS A 31 -9.18 0.31 -4.62
N ILE A 32 -9.87 1.33 -4.13
CA ILE A 32 -10.88 2.10 -4.87
C ILE A 32 -10.39 3.48 -5.33
N ASP A 33 -9.07 3.68 -5.35
CA ASP A 33 -8.41 4.92 -5.80
C ASP A 33 -8.91 6.22 -5.12
N CYS A 34 -9.31 6.14 -3.85
CA CYS A 34 -9.84 7.30 -3.11
C CYS A 34 -8.78 8.35 -2.73
N GLY A 35 -7.49 8.01 -2.78
CA GLY A 35 -6.37 8.91 -2.47
C GLY A 35 -6.20 9.31 -0.99
N ALA A 36 -7.07 8.85 -0.08
CA ALA A 36 -7.07 9.28 1.33
C ALA A 36 -5.76 8.92 2.09
N CYS A 37 -5.08 7.85 1.68
CA CYS A 37 -3.83 7.39 2.29
C CYS A 37 -2.59 8.21 1.89
N VAL A 38 -2.63 8.92 0.76
CA VAL A 38 -1.49 9.70 0.22
C VAL A 38 -1.05 10.82 1.18
N PRO A 39 -1.92 11.77 1.59
CA PRO A 39 -1.51 12.91 2.42
C PRO A 39 -1.15 12.52 3.85
N VAL A 40 -1.60 11.36 4.34
CA VAL A 40 -1.35 10.91 5.72
C VAL A 40 -0.07 10.11 5.86
N CYS A 41 0.57 9.71 4.75
CA CYS A 41 1.82 8.96 4.79
C CYS A 41 2.97 9.87 5.26
N PRO A 42 3.56 9.62 6.45
CA PRO A 42 4.55 10.53 7.03
C PRO A 42 5.86 10.60 6.21
N VAL A 43 6.10 9.61 5.37
CA VAL A 43 7.29 9.50 4.50
C VAL A 43 6.95 9.63 3.02
N SER A 44 5.70 9.98 2.67
CA SER A 44 5.27 10.17 1.27
C SER A 44 5.62 8.98 0.35
N ALA A 45 5.33 7.76 0.81
CA ALA A 45 5.66 6.52 0.09
C ALA A 45 4.51 5.96 -0.76
N ILE A 46 3.32 6.58 -0.70
CA ILE A 46 2.11 6.12 -1.39
C ILE A 46 1.88 7.02 -2.61
N PHE A 47 1.68 6.42 -3.77
CA PHE A 47 1.47 7.09 -5.05
C PHE A 47 0.26 6.51 -5.77
N ALA A 48 -0.48 7.35 -6.50
CA ALA A 48 -1.36 6.86 -7.55
C ALA A 48 -0.51 6.22 -8.66
N LEU A 49 -1.06 5.25 -9.40
CA LEU A 49 -0.32 4.55 -10.46
C LEU A 49 0.21 5.51 -11.53
N ASP A 50 -0.58 6.53 -11.89
CA ASP A 50 -0.21 7.54 -12.89
C ASP A 50 0.91 8.48 -12.41
N ASP A 51 1.06 8.62 -11.08
CA ASP A 51 2.07 9.47 -10.44
C ASP A 51 3.30 8.69 -9.94
N LEU A 52 3.32 7.37 -10.11
CA LEU A 52 4.37 6.51 -9.59
C LEU A 52 5.70 6.74 -10.34
N PRO A 53 6.78 7.17 -9.65
CA PRO A 53 8.07 7.36 -10.31
C PRO A 53 8.60 6.07 -10.95
N GLU A 54 9.19 6.18 -12.14
CA GLU A 54 9.70 5.04 -12.94
C GLU A 54 10.58 4.09 -12.12
N LYS A 55 11.47 4.65 -11.31
CA LYS A 55 12.41 3.92 -10.44
C LYS A 55 11.72 3.01 -9.40
N TRP A 56 10.44 3.21 -9.13
CA TRP A 56 9.66 2.48 -8.14
C TRP A 56 8.52 1.65 -8.75
N LYS A 57 8.45 1.54 -10.09
CA LYS A 57 7.42 0.73 -10.75
C LYS A 57 7.38 -0.73 -10.29
N SER A 58 8.52 -1.32 -9.94
CA SER A 58 8.59 -2.69 -9.42
C SER A 58 7.81 -2.90 -8.11
N PHE A 59 7.49 -1.84 -7.38
CA PHE A 59 6.67 -1.96 -6.18
C PHE A 59 5.20 -2.27 -6.50
N THR A 60 4.70 -1.98 -7.70
CA THR A 60 3.34 -2.40 -8.10
C THR A 60 3.19 -3.91 -8.06
N GLU A 61 4.16 -4.64 -8.62
CA GLU A 61 4.21 -6.10 -8.58
C GLU A 61 4.41 -6.63 -7.16
N ARG A 62 5.24 -5.99 -6.34
CA ARG A 62 5.43 -6.39 -4.93
C ARG A 62 4.11 -6.29 -4.15
N ASN A 63 3.35 -5.22 -4.35
CA ASN A 63 2.04 -5.02 -3.73
C ASN A 63 1.05 -6.11 -4.15
N ALA A 64 0.93 -6.40 -5.46
CA ALA A 64 0.05 -7.45 -5.95
C ALA A 64 0.45 -8.85 -5.43
N LYS A 65 1.75 -9.16 -5.46
CA LYS A 65 2.29 -10.45 -5.03
C LYS A 65 2.01 -10.75 -3.55
N TYR A 66 2.04 -9.73 -2.68
CA TYR A 66 1.72 -9.90 -1.26
C TYR A 66 0.30 -10.48 -1.06
N TYR A 67 -0.66 -10.06 -1.89
CA TYR A 67 -2.03 -10.57 -1.87
C TYR A 67 -2.29 -11.73 -2.85
N GLY A 68 -1.24 -12.29 -3.47
CA GLY A 68 -1.36 -13.41 -4.41
C GLY A 68 -2.07 -13.07 -5.72
N ARG A 69 -1.91 -11.83 -6.20
CA ARG A 69 -2.49 -11.35 -7.47
C ARG A 69 -1.44 -11.07 -8.54
#